data_AF-A0A166IC05-F1
#
_entry.id   AF-A0A166IC05-F1
#
_cell.length_a   1.000
_cell.length_b   1.000
_cell.length_c   1.000
_cell.angle_alpha   90.00
_cell.angle_beta   90.00
_cell.angle_gamma   90.00
#
_symmetry.space_group_name_H-M   'P 1'
#
loop_
_entity.id
_entity.type
_entity.pdbx_description
1 polymer ?
#
loop_
_entity_poly.entity_id
_entity_poly.type
_entity_poly.pdbx_seq_one_letter_code
_entity_poly.pdbx_strand_id
1 'polypeptide(L)'
;MTQSTVWQVARRPRWIGALLLALVIAGLFAALGQWQIGRAVDAAAPDSGVSETTLPLEDVASPSRSITATADGQRVEGRSVLVPGGAEILGGRLNGEQPGWWVIARTRTDAADLVLAYGWTADRAAAQSVADRLNGGAEQAPESFTGRFVANEAAEAPAEGLDPMTLTALSIPALINRWPDPPADVYQATSSSTIRSAAWRPSTPRRG
;
A
#
# COMPACT_ATOMS: atom_id res chain seq x y z
N MET A 1 63.38 43.99 -9.62
CA MET A 1 61.95 43.59 -9.45
C MET A 1 61.87 42.65 -8.25
N THR A 2 61.55 43.17 -7.07
CA THR A 2 61.44 42.38 -5.83
C THR A 2 60.11 41.62 -5.85
N GLN A 3 60.16 40.30 -6.09
CA GLN A 3 58.97 39.46 -6.05
C GLN A 3 58.51 39.31 -4.58
N SER A 4 57.26 39.67 -4.32
CA SER A 4 56.62 39.39 -3.04
C SER A 4 56.30 37.90 -2.96
N THR A 5 56.87 37.21 -1.97
CA THR A 5 56.67 35.78 -1.78
C THR A 5 55.20 35.53 -1.38
N VAL A 6 54.57 34.48 -1.90
CA VAL A 6 53.16 34.10 -1.65
C VAL A 6 52.82 34.11 -0.14
N TRP A 7 53.81 33.77 0.68
CA TRP A 7 53.77 33.76 2.13
C TRP A 7 53.61 35.16 2.79
N GLN A 8 54.18 36.21 2.19
CA GLN A 8 54.02 37.60 2.64
C GLN A 8 52.62 38.16 2.31
N VAL A 9 52.00 37.69 1.22
CA VAL A 9 50.62 38.03 0.87
C VAL A 9 49.65 37.34 1.82
N ALA A 10 49.89 36.06 2.13
CA ALA A 10 49.04 35.25 3.03
C ALA A 10 48.94 35.81 4.46
N ARG A 11 49.99 36.48 4.96
CA ARG A 11 50.01 37.12 6.29
C ARG A 11 49.39 38.51 6.36
N ARG A 12 48.98 39.11 5.25
CA ARG A 12 48.33 40.43 5.31
C ARG A 12 46.97 40.27 6.02
N PRO A 13 46.63 41.15 6.98
CA PRO A 13 45.40 41.03 7.78
C PRO A 13 44.12 40.94 6.94
N ARG A 14 44.14 41.53 5.74
CA ARG A 14 43.05 41.45 4.76
C ARG A 14 42.77 40.02 4.25
N TRP A 15 43.79 39.18 4.08
CA TRP A 15 43.60 37.78 3.63
C TRP A 15 43.16 36.86 4.77
N ILE A 16 43.61 37.14 5.99
CA ILE A 16 43.11 36.47 7.20
C ILE A 16 41.62 36.78 7.40
N GLY A 17 41.21 38.04 7.18
CA GLY A 17 39.80 38.44 7.21
C GLY A 17 38.94 37.72 6.16
N ALA A 18 39.46 37.56 4.94
CA ALA A 18 38.78 36.81 3.88
C ALA A 18 38.62 35.32 4.23
N LEU A 19 39.65 34.71 4.84
CA LEU A 19 39.58 33.32 5.33
C LEU A 19 38.55 33.14 6.44
N LEU A 20 38.50 34.06 7.41
CA LEU A 20 37.50 34.03 8.47
C LEU A 20 36.08 34.17 7.92
N LEU A 21 35.86 35.10 6.99
CA LEU A 21 34.58 35.28 6.33
C LEU A 21 34.13 34.01 5.60
N ALA A 22 35.03 33.37 4.86
CA ALA A 22 34.75 32.10 4.18
C ALA A 22 34.36 31.00 5.17
N LEU A 23 35.02 30.91 6.33
CA LEU A 23 34.70 29.95 7.38
C LEU A 23 33.32 30.19 8.00
N VAL A 24 32.93 31.45 8.21
CA VAL A 24 31.60 31.82 8.70
C VAL A 24 30.52 31.42 7.71
N ILE A 25 30.71 31.72 6.43
CA ILE A 25 29.75 31.37 5.37
C ILE A 25 29.61 29.84 5.26
N ALA A 26 30.73 29.11 5.28
CA ALA A 26 30.71 27.65 5.26
C ALA A 26 29.97 27.07 6.49
N GLY A 27 30.17 27.64 7.67
CA GLY A 27 29.44 27.27 8.89
C GLY A 27 27.94 27.52 8.79
N LEU A 28 27.51 28.62 8.19
CA LEU A 28 26.09 28.90 7.93
C LEU A 28 25.47 27.85 6.99
N PHE A 29 26.14 27.55 5.87
CA PHE A 29 25.66 26.52 4.94
C PHE A 29 25.60 25.14 5.58
N ALA A 30 26.60 24.79 6.41
CA ALA A 30 26.58 23.54 7.16
C ALA A 30 25.39 23.50 8.16
N ALA A 31 25.13 24.59 8.89
CA ALA A 31 24.01 24.67 9.83
C ALA A 31 22.65 24.57 9.13
N LEU A 32 22.46 25.27 8.02
CA LEU A 32 21.24 25.20 7.22
C LEU A 32 21.08 23.81 6.57
N GLY A 33 22.17 23.22 6.08
CA GLY A 33 22.19 21.86 5.55
C GLY A 33 21.83 20.82 6.62
N GLN A 34 22.38 20.95 7.83
CA GLN A 34 22.01 20.10 8.97
C GLN A 34 20.54 20.24 9.35
N TRP A 35 19.99 21.46 9.28
CA TRP A 35 18.55 21.66 9.49
C TRP A 35 17.71 21.00 8.40
N GLN A 36 18.12 21.06 7.13
CA GLN A 36 17.46 20.38 6.02
C GLN A 36 17.54 18.84 6.17
N ILE A 37 18.72 18.29 6.53
CA ILE A 37 18.88 16.85 6.76
C ILE A 37 18.07 16.40 7.96
N GLY A 38 18.08 17.14 9.06
CA GLY A 38 17.26 16.84 10.25
C GLY A 38 15.78 16.79 9.91
N ARG A 39 15.26 17.79 9.18
CA ARG A 39 13.86 17.81 8.72
C ARG A 39 13.53 16.71 7.74
N ALA A 40 14.46 16.35 6.84
CA ALA A 40 14.27 15.25 5.91
C ALA A 40 14.26 13.90 6.62
N VAL A 41 15.09 13.72 7.66
CA VAL A 41 15.11 12.51 8.50
C VAL A 41 13.87 12.43 9.38
N ASP A 42 13.43 13.54 9.99
CA ASP A 42 12.19 13.61 10.77
C ASP A 42 10.94 13.36 9.90
N ALA A 43 10.94 13.84 8.66
CA ALA A 43 9.85 13.60 7.70
C ALA A 43 9.89 12.20 7.07
N ALA A 44 11.06 11.56 7.04
CA ALA A 44 11.25 10.20 6.52
C ALA A 44 11.19 9.13 7.62
N ALA A 45 11.20 9.51 8.89
CA ALA A 45 10.92 8.62 10.00
C ALA A 45 9.43 8.27 9.93
N PRO A 46 9.06 7.04 9.52
CA PRO A 46 7.70 6.60 9.69
C PRO A 46 7.47 6.56 11.20
N ASP A 47 6.31 7.04 11.66
CA ASP A 47 5.79 6.71 12.99
C ASP A 47 5.51 5.20 13.02
N SER A 48 6.58 4.42 13.09
CA SER A 48 6.69 2.99 12.83
C SER A 48 5.95 2.12 13.87
N GLY A 49 5.28 2.74 14.83
CA GLY A 49 4.40 2.08 15.81
C GLY A 49 2.90 2.34 15.62
N VAL A 50 2.50 3.42 14.95
CA VAL A 50 1.07 3.77 14.83
C VAL A 50 0.37 2.91 13.78
N SER A 51 1.01 2.69 12.62
CA SER A 51 0.44 1.85 11.56
C SER A 51 0.45 0.34 11.87
N GLU A 52 1.28 -0.09 12.81
CA GLU A 52 1.28 -1.48 13.32
C GLU A 52 0.23 -1.70 14.40
N THR A 53 -0.27 -0.64 15.02
CA THR A 53 -1.43 -0.72 15.93
C THR A 53 -2.66 -1.03 15.11
N THR A 54 -3.41 -2.07 15.47
CA THR A 54 -4.67 -2.38 14.78
C THR A 54 -5.76 -1.44 15.30
N LEU A 55 -6.43 -0.73 14.39
CA LEU A 55 -7.50 0.21 14.69
C LEU A 55 -8.83 -0.28 14.09
N PRO A 56 -10.00 0.07 14.66
CA PRO A 56 -11.28 -0.16 14.01
C PRO A 56 -11.34 0.55 12.64
N LEU A 57 -11.92 -0.10 11.63
CA LEU A 57 -12.01 0.46 10.27
C LEU A 57 -12.72 1.83 10.28
N GLU A 58 -13.78 1.97 11.08
CA GLU A 58 -14.58 3.17 11.24
C GLU A 58 -13.80 4.37 11.80
N ASP A 59 -12.74 4.13 12.56
CA ASP A 59 -11.87 5.18 13.11
C ASP A 59 -10.83 5.66 12.08
N VAL A 60 -10.54 4.83 11.08
CA VAL A 60 -9.50 5.08 10.07
C VAL A 60 -10.07 5.63 8.78
N ALA A 61 -11.24 5.16 8.36
CA ALA A 61 -11.84 5.52 7.09
C ALA A 61 -13.37 5.63 7.18
N SER A 62 -13.93 6.45 6.31
CA SER A 62 -15.38 6.53 6.10
C SER A 62 -15.72 6.19 4.65
N PRO A 63 -16.90 5.60 4.40
CA PRO A 63 -17.37 5.34 3.04
C PRO A 63 -17.39 6.59 2.17
N SER A 64 -17.20 6.43 0.86
CA SER A 64 -17.22 7.52 -0.13
C SER A 64 -16.28 8.71 0.12
N ARG A 65 -15.34 8.60 1.07
CA ARG A 65 -14.33 9.62 1.34
C ARG A 65 -12.99 9.25 0.73
N SER A 66 -12.24 10.27 0.32
CA SER A 66 -10.85 10.12 -0.08
C SER A 66 -10.00 9.61 1.08
N ILE A 67 -9.05 8.73 0.76
CA ILE A 67 -8.12 8.15 1.71
C ILE A 67 -7.10 9.21 2.12
N THR A 68 -6.86 9.33 3.43
CA THR A 68 -5.80 10.19 3.96
C THR A 68 -4.46 9.45 3.90
N ALA A 69 -3.36 10.20 3.84
CA ALA A 69 -2.02 9.62 3.89
C ALA A 69 -1.76 8.78 5.15
N THR A 70 -2.48 9.05 6.25
CA THR A 70 -2.41 8.27 7.50
C THR A 70 -3.22 6.97 7.45
N ALA A 71 -4.27 6.90 6.63
CA ALA A 71 -5.11 5.71 6.49
C ALA A 71 -4.48 4.67 5.56
N ASP A 72 -3.68 5.12 4.58
CA ASP A 72 -2.98 4.21 3.68
C ASP A 72 -1.87 3.44 4.41
N GLY A 73 -1.92 2.11 4.33
CA GLY A 73 -1.01 1.20 5.03
C GLY A 73 -1.35 0.94 6.51
N GLN A 74 -2.37 1.59 7.09
CA GLN A 74 -2.82 1.38 8.46
C GLN A 74 -3.41 -0.02 8.64
N ARG A 75 -3.06 -0.72 9.73
CA ARG A 75 -3.75 -1.96 10.10
C ARG A 75 -5.13 -1.65 10.64
N VAL A 76 -6.13 -2.25 10.03
CA VAL A 76 -7.54 -2.15 10.42
C VAL A 76 -8.11 -3.50 10.80
N GLU A 77 -9.10 -3.48 11.67
CA GLU A 77 -9.98 -4.61 11.95
C GLU A 77 -11.45 -4.20 11.84
N GLY A 78 -12.31 -5.18 11.64
CA GLY A 78 -13.74 -4.95 11.56
C GLY A 78 -14.51 -6.23 11.29
N ARG A 79 -15.81 -6.05 11.08
CA ARG A 79 -16.69 -7.14 10.64
C ARG A 79 -17.30 -6.83 9.28
N SER A 80 -17.39 -7.86 8.45
CA SER A 80 -18.09 -7.80 7.18
C SER A 80 -18.59 -9.18 6.77
N VAL A 81 -19.65 -9.21 5.98
CA VAL A 81 -20.23 -10.45 5.44
C VAL A 81 -19.93 -10.52 3.96
N LEU A 82 -19.60 -11.72 3.45
CA LEU A 82 -19.40 -11.95 2.02
C LEU A 82 -20.65 -11.58 1.22
N VAL A 83 -20.48 -10.85 0.12
CA VAL A 83 -21.54 -10.58 -0.86
C VAL A 83 -21.32 -11.53 -2.05
N PRO A 84 -22.16 -12.57 -2.24
CA PRO A 84 -22.01 -13.51 -3.35
C PRO A 84 -22.04 -12.82 -4.71
N GLY A 85 -21.24 -13.32 -5.65
CA GLY A 85 -21.12 -12.77 -7.01
C GLY A 85 -20.15 -11.59 -7.12
N GLY A 86 -19.54 -11.14 -6.01
CA GLY A 86 -18.56 -10.06 -6.01
C GLY A 86 -17.10 -10.50 -5.80
N ALA A 87 -16.79 -11.80 -5.90
CA ALA A 87 -15.42 -12.30 -5.85
C ALA A 87 -14.77 -12.38 -7.24
N GLU A 88 -13.52 -11.94 -7.33
CA GLU A 88 -12.75 -11.78 -8.57
C GLU A 88 -11.28 -12.18 -8.34
N ILE A 89 -10.53 -12.38 -9.43
CA ILE A 89 -9.09 -12.63 -9.38
C ILE A 89 -8.30 -11.47 -9.98
N LEU A 90 -7.18 -11.14 -9.32
CA LEU A 90 -6.28 -10.06 -9.70
C LEU A 90 -4.89 -10.65 -9.98
N GLY A 91 -4.47 -10.59 -11.24
CA GLY A 91 -3.19 -11.12 -11.71
C GLY A 91 -2.09 -10.07 -11.72
N GLY A 92 -0.84 -10.50 -11.93
CA GLY A 92 0.29 -9.58 -12.19
C GLY A 92 0.84 -8.86 -10.96
N ARG A 93 0.30 -9.13 -9.76
CA ARG A 93 0.83 -8.60 -8.51
C ARG A 93 1.80 -9.56 -7.85
N LEU A 94 2.87 -8.99 -7.30
CA LEU A 94 3.83 -9.73 -6.50
C LEU A 94 3.29 -9.92 -5.07
N ASN A 95 3.58 -11.09 -4.50
CA ASN A 95 3.48 -11.32 -3.07
C ASN A 95 4.90 -11.65 -2.57
N GLY A 96 5.54 -10.67 -1.93
CA GLY A 96 7.00 -10.69 -1.78
C GLY A 96 7.68 -10.59 -3.15
N GLU A 97 8.45 -11.62 -3.53
CA GLU A 97 9.14 -11.69 -4.82
C GLU A 97 8.43 -12.58 -5.84
N GLN A 98 7.30 -13.20 -5.47
CA GLN A 98 6.62 -14.18 -6.31
C GLN A 98 5.43 -13.57 -7.05
N PRO A 99 5.37 -13.63 -8.39
CA PRO A 99 4.19 -13.25 -9.14
C PRO A 99 3.08 -14.29 -8.95
N GLY A 100 1.83 -13.84 -8.93
CA GLY A 100 0.69 -14.75 -8.84
C GLY A 100 -0.65 -14.03 -8.94
N TRP A 101 -1.64 -14.61 -8.28
CA TRP A 101 -3.04 -14.25 -8.36
C TRP A 101 -3.59 -14.02 -6.95
N TRP A 102 -4.11 -12.82 -6.73
CA TRP A 102 -4.91 -12.52 -5.55
C TRP A 102 -6.37 -12.84 -5.81
N VAL A 103 -7.03 -13.46 -4.84
CA VAL A 103 -8.48 -13.55 -4.78
C VAL A 103 -8.98 -12.37 -3.96
N ILE A 104 -9.87 -11.59 -4.53
CA ILE A 104 -10.53 -10.47 -3.86
C ILE A 104 -12.02 -10.76 -3.76
N ALA A 105 -12.65 -10.28 -2.70
CA ALA A 105 -14.08 -10.49 -2.45
C ALA A 105 -14.76 -9.20 -2.03
N ARG A 106 -15.90 -8.89 -2.67
CA ARG A 106 -16.86 -7.91 -2.15
C ARG A 106 -17.44 -8.45 -0.85
N THR A 107 -17.33 -7.66 0.19
CA THR A 107 -17.97 -7.89 1.48
C THR A 107 -18.78 -6.66 1.88
N ARG A 108 -19.66 -6.80 2.87
CA ARG A 108 -20.52 -5.73 3.37
C ARG A 108 -20.34 -5.58 4.87
N THR A 109 -19.91 -4.40 5.29
CA THR A 109 -19.93 -3.96 6.69
C THR A 109 -21.33 -3.42 7.02
N ASP A 110 -21.55 -3.01 8.27
CA ASP A 110 -22.79 -2.32 8.66
C ASP A 110 -22.97 -0.97 7.96
N ALA A 111 -21.86 -0.35 7.50
CA ALA A 111 -21.87 0.99 6.89
C ALA A 111 -21.87 0.96 5.36
N ALA A 112 -21.06 0.09 4.74
CA ALA A 112 -20.81 0.09 3.30
C ALA A 112 -20.18 -1.21 2.80
N ASP A 113 -20.09 -1.35 1.47
CA ASP A 113 -19.35 -2.43 0.84
C ASP A 113 -17.83 -2.17 0.90
N LEU A 114 -17.08 -3.26 1.08
CA LEU A 114 -15.64 -3.27 1.24
C LEU A 114 -15.05 -4.43 0.42
N VAL A 115 -13.97 -4.16 -0.30
CA VAL A 115 -13.21 -5.21 -1.00
C VAL A 115 -12.12 -5.74 -0.09
N LEU A 116 -12.18 -7.04 0.21
CA LEU A 116 -11.15 -7.74 0.96
C LEU A 116 -10.24 -8.53 0.02
N ALA A 117 -8.93 -8.47 0.24
CA ALA A 117 -8.03 -9.46 -0.32
C ALA A 117 -8.12 -10.74 0.54
N TYR A 118 -8.71 -11.77 -0.05
CA TYR A 118 -9.02 -13.04 0.62
C TYR A 118 -7.79 -13.96 0.69
N GLY A 119 -6.96 -13.97 -0.35
CA GLY A 119 -5.73 -14.76 -0.36
C GLY A 119 -4.96 -14.67 -1.66
N TRP A 120 -3.79 -15.31 -1.71
CA TRP A 120 -2.90 -15.33 -2.86
C TRP A 120 -2.49 -16.76 -3.22
N THR A 121 -2.26 -17.01 -4.50
CA THR A 121 -1.67 -18.25 -5.01
C THR A 121 -0.90 -18.00 -6.30
N ALA A 122 0.15 -18.78 -6.56
CA ALA A 122 0.86 -18.75 -7.84
C ALA A 122 0.02 -19.36 -8.99
N ASP A 123 -0.97 -20.22 -8.67
CA ASP A 123 -1.79 -20.93 -9.64
C ASP A 123 -3.11 -20.19 -9.93
N ARG A 124 -3.28 -19.74 -11.18
CA ARG A 124 -4.50 -19.07 -11.66
C ARG A 124 -5.74 -19.94 -11.50
N ALA A 125 -5.65 -21.23 -11.81
CA ALA A 125 -6.80 -22.13 -11.74
C ALA A 125 -7.27 -22.33 -10.29
N ALA A 126 -6.33 -22.39 -9.36
CA ALA A 126 -6.63 -22.41 -7.93
C ALA A 126 -7.31 -21.11 -7.47
N ALA A 127 -6.81 -19.94 -7.90
CA ALA A 127 -7.42 -18.65 -7.59
C ALA A 127 -8.86 -18.57 -8.12
N GLN A 128 -9.06 -18.94 -9.39
CA GLN A 128 -10.38 -18.95 -10.02
C GLN A 128 -11.35 -19.88 -9.28
N SER A 129 -10.90 -21.09 -8.94
CA SER A 129 -11.74 -22.05 -8.20
C SER A 129 -12.19 -21.52 -6.84
N VAL A 130 -11.34 -20.76 -6.12
CA VAL A 130 -11.72 -20.12 -4.85
C VAL A 130 -12.76 -19.02 -5.10
N ALA A 131 -12.53 -18.15 -6.09
CA ALA A 131 -13.48 -17.09 -6.44
C ALA A 131 -14.86 -17.68 -6.82
N ASP A 132 -14.88 -18.76 -7.60
CA ASP A 132 -16.11 -19.45 -8.00
C ASP A 132 -16.84 -20.05 -6.79
N ARG A 133 -16.12 -20.65 -5.82
CA ARG A 133 -16.73 -21.17 -4.59
C ARG A 133 -17.29 -20.09 -3.68
N LEU A 134 -16.60 -18.95 -3.54
CA LEU A 134 -17.11 -17.78 -2.82
C LEU A 134 -18.38 -17.24 -3.48
N ASN A 135 -18.36 -17.10 -4.81
CA ASN A 135 -19.51 -16.62 -5.58
C ASN A 135 -20.69 -17.60 -5.53
N GLY A 136 -20.43 -18.90 -5.53
CA GLY A 136 -21.44 -19.94 -5.41
C GLY A 136 -21.91 -20.25 -3.98
N GLY A 137 -21.35 -19.58 -2.96
CA GLY A 137 -21.67 -19.82 -1.55
C GLY A 137 -21.17 -21.16 -0.99
N ALA A 138 -20.35 -21.89 -1.74
CA ALA A 138 -19.72 -23.14 -1.31
C ALA A 138 -18.57 -22.89 -0.31
N GLU A 139 -18.10 -21.65 -0.22
CA GLU A 139 -17.10 -21.19 0.73
C GLU A 139 -17.60 -19.91 1.42
N GLN A 140 -17.48 -19.85 2.74
CA GLN A 140 -17.87 -18.69 3.54
C GLN A 140 -16.59 -17.95 3.96
N ALA A 141 -16.57 -16.64 3.75
CA ALA A 141 -15.51 -15.81 4.31
C ALA A 141 -15.73 -15.59 5.81
N PRO A 142 -14.67 -15.43 6.61
CA PRO A 142 -14.80 -15.04 8.02
C PRO A 142 -15.57 -13.73 8.17
N GLU A 143 -16.47 -13.66 9.16
CA GLU A 143 -17.22 -12.43 9.45
C GLU A 143 -16.36 -11.31 10.02
N SER A 144 -15.18 -11.64 10.55
CA SER A 144 -14.20 -10.69 11.07
C SER A 144 -12.95 -10.66 10.19
N PHE A 145 -12.44 -9.47 9.90
CA PHE A 145 -11.20 -9.30 9.16
C PHE A 145 -10.20 -8.43 9.93
N THR A 146 -8.93 -8.67 9.66
CA THR A 146 -7.83 -7.82 10.11
C THR A 146 -6.79 -7.73 8.99
N GLY A 147 -6.29 -6.54 8.71
CA GLY A 147 -5.04 -6.32 8.00
C GLY A 147 -4.94 -4.94 7.40
N ARG A 148 -4.08 -4.74 6.39
CA ARG A 148 -3.72 -3.37 5.98
C ARG A 148 -4.75 -2.78 5.04
N PHE A 149 -5.24 -1.61 5.39
CA PHE A 149 -6.03 -0.76 4.52
C PHE A 149 -5.12 -0.11 3.48
N VAL A 150 -5.36 -0.38 2.20
CA VAL A 150 -4.53 0.04 1.08
C VAL A 150 -5.41 0.77 0.08
N ALA A 151 -4.94 1.94 -0.37
CA ALA A 151 -5.66 2.74 -1.33
C ALA A 151 -6.02 1.98 -2.61
N ASN A 152 -7.19 2.29 -3.18
CA ASN A 152 -7.55 1.78 -4.49
C ASN A 152 -6.62 2.32 -5.58
N GLU A 153 -6.50 1.56 -6.65
CA GLU A 153 -5.67 1.92 -7.79
C GLU A 153 -6.52 2.43 -8.95
N ALA A 154 -5.89 3.21 -9.84
CA ALA A 154 -6.49 3.52 -11.12
C ALA A 154 -6.66 2.25 -11.95
N ALA A 155 -7.73 2.16 -12.74
CA ALA A 155 -7.88 1.04 -13.67
C ALA A 155 -6.78 1.09 -14.72
N GLU A 156 -6.11 -0.04 -14.93
CA GLU A 156 -5.04 -0.18 -15.91
C GLU A 156 -5.38 -1.30 -16.89
N ALA A 157 -5.05 -1.09 -18.17
CA ALA A 157 -5.20 -2.12 -19.18
C ALA A 157 -4.10 -3.18 -18.98
N PRO A 158 -4.41 -4.49 -19.13
CA PRO A 158 -3.39 -5.52 -19.12
C PRO A 158 -2.32 -5.27 -20.18
N ALA A 159 -1.08 -5.68 -19.90
CA ALA A 159 0.01 -5.64 -20.87
C ALA A 159 -0.35 -6.42 -22.15
N GLU A 160 0.22 -5.99 -23.29
CA GLU A 160 -0.02 -6.64 -24.58
C GLU A 160 0.30 -8.15 -24.53
N GLY A 161 -0.64 -8.97 -24.99
CA GLY A 161 -0.53 -10.43 -24.99
C GLY A 161 -1.17 -11.13 -23.78
N LEU A 162 -1.65 -10.38 -22.77
CA LEU A 162 -2.53 -10.91 -21.73
C LEU A 162 -4.00 -10.84 -22.15
N ASP A 163 -4.84 -11.68 -21.53
CA ASP A 163 -6.29 -11.61 -21.72
C ASP A 163 -6.81 -10.22 -21.30
N PRO A 164 -7.46 -9.45 -22.20
CA PRO A 164 -7.99 -8.12 -21.91
C PRO A 164 -8.97 -8.07 -20.75
N MET A 165 -9.59 -9.19 -20.38
CA MET A 165 -10.52 -9.28 -19.26
C MET A 165 -9.82 -9.49 -17.90
N THR A 166 -8.50 -9.74 -17.91
CA THR A 166 -7.71 -9.88 -16.68
C THR A 166 -7.67 -8.55 -15.93
N LEU A 167 -7.99 -8.57 -14.64
CA LEU A 167 -7.71 -7.43 -13.78
C LEU A 167 -6.23 -7.49 -13.37
N THR A 168 -5.52 -6.38 -13.48
CA THR A 168 -4.13 -6.20 -13.02
C THR A 168 -3.99 -5.14 -11.93
N ALA A 169 -4.92 -4.18 -11.88
CA ALA A 169 -5.01 -3.15 -10.86
C ALA A 169 -6.28 -3.29 -10.01
N LEU A 170 -6.17 -2.98 -8.72
CA LEU A 170 -7.29 -3.07 -7.78
C LEU A 170 -8.13 -1.79 -7.81
N SER A 171 -8.88 -1.63 -8.90
CA SER A 171 -9.70 -0.45 -9.13
C SER A 171 -11.14 -0.68 -8.72
N ILE A 172 -11.55 -0.07 -7.61
CA ILE A 172 -12.94 -0.13 -7.12
C ILE A 172 -13.95 0.34 -8.18
N PRO A 173 -13.73 1.46 -8.91
CA PRO A 173 -14.61 1.84 -10.02
C PRO A 173 -14.74 0.76 -11.12
N ALA A 174 -13.66 0.03 -11.42
CA ALA A 174 -13.73 -1.06 -12.39
C ALA A 174 -14.52 -2.26 -11.86
N LEU A 175 -14.37 -2.58 -10.57
CA LEU A 175 -15.08 -3.68 -9.91
C LEU A 175 -16.59 -3.44 -9.79
N ILE A 176 -17.01 -2.20 -9.51
CA ILE A 176 -18.44 -1.84 -9.43
C ILE A 176 -19.18 -2.21 -10.72
N ASN A 177 -18.54 -2.09 -11.88
CA ASN A 177 -19.14 -2.46 -13.18
C ASN A 177 -19.23 -3.98 -13.42
N ARG A 178 -18.57 -4.78 -12.59
CA ARG A 178 -18.59 -6.26 -12.67
C ARG A 178 -19.50 -6.90 -11.63
N TRP A 179 -19.89 -6.15 -10.61
CA TRP A 179 -20.79 -6.65 -9.59
C TRP A 179 -22.20 -6.88 -10.13
N PRO A 180 -22.91 -7.90 -9.63
CA PRO A 180 -24.26 -8.23 -10.10
C PRO A 180 -25.28 -7.14 -9.76
N ASP A 181 -25.00 -6.35 -8.73
CA ASP A 181 -25.82 -5.25 -8.23
C ASP A 181 -24.96 -4.04 -7.85
N PRO A 182 -25.48 -2.80 -8.05
CA PRO A 182 -24.79 -1.60 -7.61
C PRO A 182 -24.74 -1.53 -6.07
N PRO A 183 -23.60 -1.13 -5.48
CA PRO A 183 -23.49 -0.89 -4.05
C PRO A 183 -24.24 0.39 -3.65
N ALA A 184 -24.75 0.46 -2.43
CA ALA A 184 -25.32 1.69 -1.88
C ALA A 184 -24.22 2.71 -1.51
N ASP A 185 -23.13 2.22 -0.92
CA ASP A 185 -21.93 2.99 -0.59
C ASP A 185 -20.72 2.02 -0.54
N VAL A 186 -19.50 2.54 -0.75
CA VAL A 186 -18.27 1.75 -0.87
C VAL A 186 -17.09 2.46 -0.21
N TYR A 187 -16.26 1.70 0.50
CA TYR A 187 -14.92 2.15 0.90
C TYR A 187 -13.99 2.24 -0.31
N GLN A 188 -13.35 3.38 -0.52
CA GLN A 188 -12.42 3.59 -1.65
C GLN A 188 -11.07 2.87 -1.48
N ALA A 189 -10.97 1.87 -0.60
CA ALA A 189 -9.76 1.12 -0.35
C ALA A 189 -10.06 -0.36 -0.18
N THR A 190 -8.99 -1.14 -0.16
CA THR A 190 -9.05 -2.57 0.08
C THR A 190 -8.30 -2.92 1.35
N SER A 191 -8.78 -3.90 2.10
CA SER A 191 -8.02 -4.42 3.23
C SER A 191 -7.51 -5.83 2.92
N SER A 192 -6.21 -6.03 3.11
CA SER A 192 -5.67 -7.39 3.10
C SER A 192 -6.16 -8.12 4.33
N SER A 193 -6.76 -9.30 4.19
CA SER A 193 -7.08 -10.11 5.36
C SER A 193 -5.86 -10.99 5.69
N THR A 194 -5.31 -10.84 6.89
CA THR A 194 -4.47 -11.89 7.48
C THR A 194 -5.41 -12.90 8.09
N ILE A 195 -5.94 -13.82 7.27
CA ILE A 195 -6.68 -14.97 7.79
C ILE A 195 -5.68 -15.75 8.64
N ARG A 196 -5.94 -15.85 9.95
CA ARG A 196 -5.18 -16.70 10.87
C ARG A 196 -5.41 -18.17 10.48
N SER A 197 -4.69 -18.63 9.45
CA SER A 197 -4.26 -20.00 9.08
C SER A 197 -5.20 -21.21 9.23
N ALA A 198 -6.47 -21.05 9.61
CA ALA A 198 -7.38 -22.17 9.84
C ALA A 198 -8.18 -22.59 8.59
N ALA A 199 -8.45 -21.66 7.67
CA ALA A 199 -9.30 -21.91 6.50
C ALA A 199 -8.52 -22.33 5.23
N TRP A 200 -7.21 -22.05 5.15
CA TRP A 200 -6.41 -22.38 3.98
C TRP A 200 -5.74 -23.74 4.14
N ARG A 201 -6.45 -24.81 3.80
CA ARG A 201 -5.84 -26.10 3.49
C ARG A 201 -6.08 -26.39 2.01
N PRO A 202 -5.07 -26.26 1.12
CA PRO A 202 -5.18 -26.85 -0.20
C PRO A 202 -5.44 -28.36 -0.01
N SER A 203 -6.55 -28.85 -0.53
CA SER A 203 -6.86 -30.27 -0.54
C SER A 203 -5.78 -31.00 -1.35
N THR A 204 -4.83 -31.62 -0.66
CA THR A 204 -3.81 -32.46 -1.29
C THR A 204 -4.52 -33.57 -2.07
N PRO A 205 -4.24 -33.78 -3.37
CA PRO A 205 -4.83 -34.90 -4.10
C PRO A 205 -4.33 -36.20 -3.46
N ARG A 206 -5.27 -37.03 -2.97
CA ARG A 206 -4.98 -38.43 -2.62
C ARG A 206 -4.48 -39.09 -3.89
N ARG A 207 -3.18 -39.41 -3.94
CA ARG A 207 -2.65 -40.37 -4.90
C ARG A 207 -3.33 -41.71 -4.60
N GLY A 208 -4.22 -42.12 -5.49
CA GLY A 208 -4.61 -43.52 -5.66
C GLY A 208 -3.62 -44.22 -6.59
#